data_AF-A4GKG2-F1
#
_entry.id   AF-A4GKG2-F1
#
_cell.length_a   1.000
_cell.length_b   1.000
_cell.length_c   1.000
_cell.angle_alpha   90.00
_cell.angle_beta   90.00
_cell.angle_gamma   90.00
#
_symmetry.space_group_name_H-M   'P 1'
#
loop_
_entity.id
_entity.type
_entity.pdbx_description
1 polymer ?
#
loop_
_entity_poly.entity_id
_entity_poly.type
_entity_poly.pdbx_seq_one_letter_code
_entity_poly.pdbx_strand_id
1 'polypeptide(L)' 'MATWSNLNFQNSVSPLMEQIIFFHDHSLIILIMITILVSYMMLMMFFN' A
#
# COMPACT_ATOMS: atom_id res chain seq x y z
N MET A 1 12.43 11.80 12.02
CA MET A 1 11.96 11.21 13.30
C MET A 1 10.52 10.82 13.13
N ALA A 2 10.15 9.59 13.51
CA ALA A 2 8.76 9.19 13.56
C ALA A 2 8.06 9.99 14.67
N THR A 3 7.00 10.70 14.30
CA THR A 3 6.02 11.18 15.27
C THR A 3 5.03 10.06 15.56
N TRP A 4 4.37 10.14 16.72
CA TRP A 4 3.24 9.27 17.01
C TRP A 4 2.20 9.36 15.88
N SER A 5 1.55 8.24 15.59
CA SER A 5 0.53 8.08 14.54
C SER A 5 0.95 8.37 13.09
N ASN A 6 2.24 8.30 12.73
CA ASN A 6 2.62 8.41 11.32
C ASN A 6 2.53 7.03 10.62
N LEU A 7 1.60 6.91 9.68
CA LEU A 7 1.37 5.68 8.90
C LEU A 7 2.29 5.57 7.68
N ASN A 8 2.80 6.70 7.18
CA ASN A 8 3.67 6.75 6.02
C ASN A 8 5.15 6.65 6.41
N PHE A 9 6.01 6.42 5.42
CA PHE A 9 7.45 6.52 5.63
C PHE A 9 7.86 7.93 6.08
N GLN A 10 8.95 7.98 6.84
CA GLN A 10 9.61 9.24 7.14
C GLN A 10 10.20 9.84 5.84
N ASN A 11 10.37 11.16 5.82
CA ASN A 11 11.02 11.86 4.71
C ASN A 11 12.39 11.22 4.40
N SER A 12 12.69 11.06 3.10
CA SER A 12 13.95 10.48 2.65
C SER A 12 15.14 11.36 3.05
N VAL A 13 16.19 10.72 3.59
CA VAL A 13 17.46 11.37 3.92
C VAL A 13 18.58 10.92 2.96
N SER A 14 18.29 9.92 2.11
CA SER A 14 19.22 9.39 1.11
C SER A 14 18.49 9.06 -0.21
N PRO A 15 19.19 9.10 -1.36
CA PRO A 15 18.61 8.74 -2.65
C PRO A 15 18.08 7.30 -2.70
N LEU A 16 18.71 6.40 -1.93
CA LEU A 16 18.28 4.99 -1.83
C LEU A 16 16.91 4.88 -1.14
N MET A 17 16.66 5.66 -0.09
CA MET A 17 15.38 5.63 0.62
C MET A 17 14.24 6.09 -0.30
N GLU A 18 14.50 7.07 -1.17
CA GLU A 18 13.52 7.54 -2.15
C GLU A 18 13.14 6.42 -3.14
N GLN A 19 14.13 5.67 -3.64
CA GLN A 19 13.87 4.50 -4.49
C GLN A 19 13.04 3.41 -3.80
N ILE A 20 13.31 3.16 -2.52
CA ILE A 20 12.55 2.17 -1.73
C ILE A 20 11.10 2.64 -1.53
N ILE A 21 10.87 3.93 -1.28
CA ILE A 21 9.52 4.49 -1.17
C ILE A 21 8.77 4.33 -2.49
N PHE A 22 9.39 4.65 -3.63
CA PHE A 22 8.77 4.44 -4.94
C PHE A 22 8.42 2.96 -5.21
N PHE A 23 9.33 2.05 -4.88
CA PHE A 23 9.08 0.62 -5.02
C PHE A 23 7.95 0.14 -4.11
N HIS A 24 7.94 0.59 -2.86
CA HIS A 24 6.88 0.27 -1.91
C HIS A 24 5.52 0.73 -2.42
N ASP A 25 5.39 1.97 -2.87
CA ASP A 25 4.13 2.52 -3.34
C ASP A 25 3.59 1.73 -4.55
N HIS A 26 4.48 1.33 -5.45
CA HIS A 26 4.11 0.46 -6.57
C HIS A 26 3.59 -0.92 -6.09
N SER A 27 4.29 -1.54 -5.13
CA SER A 27 3.89 -2.83 -4.58
C SER A 27 2.54 -2.76 -3.85
N LEU A 28 2.28 -1.65 -3.15
CA LEU A 28 1.06 -1.41 -2.40
C LEU A 28 -0.14 -1.21 -3.33
N ILE A 29 0.03 -0.54 -4.47
CA ILE A 29 -1.01 -0.42 -5.51
C ILE A 29 -1.41 -1.81 -6.02
N ILE A 30 -0.44 -2.69 -6.31
CA ILE A 30 -0.72 -4.05 -6.77
C ILE A 30 -1.49 -4.83 -5.71
N LEU A 31 -1.07 -4.73 -4.45
CA LEU A 31 -1.70 -5.45 -3.35
C LEU A 31 -3.15 -4.98 -3.14
N ILE A 32 -3.42 -3.67 -3.19
CA ILE A 32 -4.77 -3.10 -3.10
C ILE A 32 -5.65 -3.57 -4.28
N MET A 33 -5.11 -3.59 -5.50
CA MET A 33 -5.87 -4.09 -6.66
C MET A 33 -6.34 -5.53 -6.46
N ILE A 34 -5.45 -6.39 -5.94
CA ILE A 34 -5.78 -7.79 -5.67
C ILE A 34 -6.81 -7.89 -4.54
N THR A 35 -6.66 -7.14 -3.45
CA THR A 35 -7.62 -7.22 -2.32
C THR A 35 -9.00 -6.70 -2.68
N ILE A 36 -9.10 -5.66 -3.52
CA ILE A 36 -10.39 -5.18 -4.05
C ILE A 36 -11.02 -6.22 -4.97
N LEU A 37 -10.25 -6.84 -5.85
CA LEU A 37 -10.77 -7.86 -6.76
C LEU A 37 -11.29 -9.08 -5.99
N VAL A 38 -10.54 -9.55 -4.99
CA VAL A 38 -10.97 -10.65 -4.12
C VAL A 38 -12.18 -10.26 -3.28
N SER A 39 -12.20 -9.07 -2.69
CA SER A 39 -13.35 -8.62 -1.89
C SER A 39 -14.61 -8.47 -2.73
N TYR A 40 -14.48 -7.99 -3.97
CA TYR A 40 -15.59 -7.94 -4.92
C TYR A 40 -16.14 -9.33 -5.23
N MET A 41 -15.27 -10.32 -5.48
CA MET A 41 -15.73 -11.70 -5.68
C MET A 41 -16.43 -12.27 -4.46
N MET A 42 -15.91 -12.03 -3.25
CA MET A 42 -16.55 -12.46 -2.01
C MET A 42 -17.92 -11.80 -1.83
N LEU A 43 -18.04 -10.49 -2.11
CA LEU A 43 -19.32 -9.76 -2.03
C LEU A 43 -20.34 -10.30 -3.04
N MET A 44 -19.92 -10.55 -4.29
CA MET A 44 -20.79 -11.14 -5.30
C MET A 44 -21.34 -12.51 -4.86
N MET A 45 -20.55 -13.34 -4.16
CA MET A 45 -21.03 -14.62 -3.61
C MET A 45 -22.06 -14.46 -2.48
N PHE A 46 -22.05 -13.34 -1.73
CA PHE A 46 -23.04 -13.10 -0.69
C PHE A 46 -24.38 -12.59 -1.23
N PHE A 47 -24.37 -11.90 -2.38
CA PHE A 47 -25.57 -11.32 -3.01
C PHE A 47 -26.13 -12.15 -4.17
N ASN A 48 -25.47 -13.26 -4.51
CA ASN A 48 -25.95 -14.28 -5.44
C ASN A 48 -26.54 -15.47 -4.68
#